data_AF-A0A3M1LIW0-F1
#
_entry.id   AF-A0A3M1LIW0-F1
#
_cell.length_a   1.000
_cell.length_b   1.000
_cell.length_c   1.000
_cell.angle_alpha   90.00
_cell.angle_beta   90.00
_cell.angle_gamma   90.00
#
_symmetry.space_group_name_H-M   'P 1'
#
loop_
_entity.id
_entity.type
_entity.pdbx_description
1 polymer ?
#
loop_
_entity_poly.entity_id
_entity_poly.type
_entity_poly.pdbx_seq_one_letter_code
_entity_poly.pdbx_strand_id
1 'polypeptide(L)'
;YTNGPDGKKKKHSQNFEGGKEDTYLILEYADGGSVADRLRREGRLPVLEALKIGLAAARALEAVHARGILHRDIKPSNLLLVKRDREGIRAKLTDFGLSRVVVDREKGITGSILYTAPEVLREEPPDARSDLYALGAVLYEMLTGRPPFPYRGKPEEIGQVLWGHLKEEPAPPSALNPDVSPAVDRVILKALRKDPDERYLDARAMAQALEEAMKAHRAWQERVERAYAQGLEHERQGEWEEAIACYEQVLRDQPGHSEAQEGLKRAKERLDWERLYRRGVQAYDRGAWEEAEEILAQVVAYDEDYAGGDAATKLEEARRQVELRRWYKEAREHETHERWSQAV
;
A
#
# COMPACT_ATOMS: atom_id res chain seq x y z
N TYR A 1 36.72 -32.72 22.87
CA TYR A 1 37.17 -33.34 24.13
C TYR A 1 37.61 -34.77 23.84
N THR A 2 38.90 -35.07 23.97
CA THR A 2 39.43 -36.44 24.04
C THR A 2 40.39 -36.50 25.22
N ASN A 3 40.27 -37.56 26.03
CA ASN A 3 41.01 -37.78 27.27
C ASN A 3 42.37 -38.44 26.98
N GLY A 4 43.44 -37.89 27.54
CA GLY A 4 44.77 -38.52 27.65
C GLY A 4 45.10 -38.88 29.11
N PRO A 5 46.11 -39.73 29.37
CA PRO A 5 46.14 -40.62 30.55
C PRO A 5 46.65 -40.01 31.85
N ASP A 6 47.10 -38.75 31.85
CA ASP A 6 47.61 -38.09 33.06
C ASP A 6 46.82 -36.80 33.31
N GLY A 7 46.05 -36.79 34.40
CA GLY A 7 45.12 -35.73 34.80
C GLY A 7 45.76 -34.39 35.20
N LYS A 8 46.60 -33.80 34.35
CA LYS A 8 47.10 -32.42 34.48
C LYS A 8 46.66 -31.58 33.27
N LYS A 9 45.78 -30.60 33.51
CA LYS A 9 45.41 -29.57 32.53
C LYS A 9 46.66 -28.74 32.16
N LYS A 10 47.25 -29.00 31.00
CA LYS A 10 48.20 -28.05 30.38
C LYS A 10 47.39 -26.90 29.79
N LYS A 11 47.57 -25.68 30.33
CA LYS A 11 47.21 -24.45 29.62
C LYS A 11 48.19 -24.30 28.46
N HIS A 12 47.73 -24.48 27.24
CA HIS A 12 48.43 -23.92 26.08
C HIS A 12 48.08 -22.43 26.00
N SER A 13 48.90 -21.57 26.63
CA SER A 13 48.96 -20.16 26.28
C SER A 13 50.04 -20.00 25.21
N GLN A 14 49.64 -19.86 23.96
CA GLN A 14 50.50 -19.24 22.95
C GLN A 14 50.38 -17.73 23.14
N ASN A 15 51.48 -17.10 23.54
CA ASN A 15 51.59 -15.64 23.55
C ASN A 15 51.73 -15.18 22.10
N PHE A 16 50.72 -14.50 21.57
CA PHE A 16 50.87 -13.64 20.41
C PHE A 16 51.36 -12.28 20.91
N GLU A 17 52.65 -11.99 20.73
CA GLU A 17 53.19 -10.64 20.89
C GLU A 17 52.83 -9.81 19.65
N GLY A 18 52.04 -8.74 19.85
CA GLY A 18 51.76 -7.72 18.84
C GLY A 18 50.41 -7.86 18.12
N GLY A 19 49.30 -7.56 18.80
CA GLY A 19 47.99 -7.39 18.17
C GLY A 19 47.05 -6.67 19.13
N LYS A 20 46.20 -5.77 18.62
CA LYS A 20 45.11 -5.18 19.41
C LYS A 20 44.35 -6.33 20.09
N GLU A 21 43.97 -6.17 21.36
CA GLU A 21 43.06 -7.10 22.03
C GLU A 21 41.70 -7.05 21.33
N ASP A 22 41.52 -7.88 20.31
CA ASP A 22 40.26 -8.01 19.61
C ASP A 22 39.28 -8.76 20.53
N THR A 23 38.19 -8.08 20.90
CA THR A 23 37.11 -8.67 21.69
C THR A 23 36.08 -9.28 20.74
N TYR A 24 35.79 -10.57 20.92
CA TYR A 24 34.80 -11.31 20.13
C TYR A 24 33.56 -11.63 20.98
N LEU A 25 32.38 -11.35 20.43
CA LEU A 25 31.08 -11.71 21.04
C LEU A 25 30.47 -12.88 20.26
N ILE A 26 30.15 -13.98 20.95
CA ILE A 26 29.51 -15.16 20.35
C ILE A 26 28.01 -15.09 20.70
N LEU A 27 27.16 -15.05 19.67
CA LEU A 27 25.70 -14.94 19.78
C LEU A 27 24.99 -16.10 19.07
N GLU A 28 23.70 -16.27 19.35
CA GLU A 28 22.83 -17.17 18.58
C GLU A 28 22.76 -16.73 17.11
N TYR A 29 22.84 -17.69 16.19
CA TYR A 29 22.70 -17.42 14.76
C TYR A 29 21.23 -17.33 14.34
N ALA A 30 20.85 -16.19 13.74
CA ALA A 30 19.54 -16.01 13.11
C ALA A 30 19.63 -16.32 11.61
N ASP A 31 18.96 -17.38 11.17
CA ASP A 31 19.03 -17.96 9.82
C ASP A 31 18.16 -17.26 8.75
N GLY A 32 17.35 -16.29 9.15
CA GLY A 32 16.49 -15.47 8.28
C GLY A 32 17.15 -14.19 7.77
N GLY A 33 18.37 -13.87 8.21
CA GLY A 33 19.02 -12.59 7.93
C GLY A 33 18.39 -11.43 8.69
N SER A 34 18.65 -10.20 8.27
CA SER A 34 18.07 -8.98 8.86
C SER A 34 16.87 -8.46 8.07
N VAL A 35 16.09 -7.57 8.68
CA VAL A 35 15.05 -6.79 7.96
C VAL A 35 15.68 -5.99 6.82
N ALA A 36 16.90 -5.47 6.99
CA ALA A 36 17.63 -4.77 5.92
C ALA A 36 17.87 -5.68 4.70
N ASP A 37 18.26 -6.94 4.93
CA ASP A 37 18.48 -7.91 3.84
C ASP A 37 17.18 -8.21 3.10
N ARG A 38 16.07 -8.30 3.85
CA ARG A 38 14.74 -8.53 3.28
C ARG A 38 14.24 -7.33 2.47
N LEU A 39 14.38 -6.11 2.99
CA LEU A 39 14.04 -4.87 2.29
C LEU A 39 14.82 -4.73 0.97
N ARG A 40 16.12 -5.06 0.95
CA ARG A 40 16.91 -5.02 -0.30
C ARG A 40 16.42 -6.02 -1.35
N ARG A 41 15.87 -7.16 -0.93
CA ARG A 41 15.37 -8.20 -1.83
C ARG A 41 13.95 -7.94 -2.32
N GLU A 42 13.07 -7.50 -1.42
CA GLU A 42 11.61 -7.43 -1.65
C GLU A 42 11.09 -5.99 -1.84
N GLY A 43 11.93 -4.98 -1.57
CA GLY A 43 11.55 -3.57 -1.57
C GLY A 43 10.76 -3.18 -0.32
N ARG A 44 9.62 -3.83 -0.08
CA ARG A 44 8.76 -3.65 1.10
C ARG A 44 8.22 -4.99 1.59
N LEU A 45 7.72 -5.03 2.82
CA LEU A 45 7.16 -6.24 3.43
C LEU A 45 5.62 -6.20 3.43
N PRO A 46 4.94 -7.36 3.41
CA PRO A 46 3.50 -7.42 3.64
C PRO A 46 3.11 -6.79 4.98
N VAL A 47 2.00 -6.03 5.01
CA VAL A 47 1.61 -5.21 6.16
C VAL A 47 1.53 -6.01 7.46
N LEU A 48 0.87 -7.16 7.43
CA LEU A 48 0.73 -8.02 8.61
C LEU A 48 2.07 -8.61 9.09
N GLU A 49 3.03 -8.82 8.20
CA GLU A 49 4.36 -9.28 8.58
C GLU A 49 5.19 -8.17 9.21
N ALA A 50 5.17 -6.96 8.62
CA ALA A 50 5.82 -5.79 9.20
C ALA A 50 5.29 -5.48 10.61
N LEU A 51 3.97 -5.56 10.82
CA LEU A 51 3.37 -5.36 12.14
C LEU A 51 3.78 -6.45 13.14
N LYS A 52 3.89 -7.73 12.73
CA LYS A 52 4.38 -8.81 13.60
C LYS A 52 5.84 -8.58 14.02
N ILE A 53 6.68 -8.15 13.08
CA ILE A 53 8.08 -7.82 13.35
C ILE A 53 8.16 -6.63 14.32
N GLY A 54 7.39 -5.57 14.06
CA GLY A 54 7.31 -4.40 14.94
C GLY A 54 6.83 -4.73 16.35
N LEU A 55 5.81 -5.60 16.47
CA LEU A 55 5.28 -6.04 17.74
C LEU A 55 6.32 -6.83 18.55
N ALA A 56 7.06 -7.73 17.88
CA ALA A 56 8.15 -8.47 18.53
C ALA A 56 9.27 -7.54 18.99
N ALA A 57 9.63 -6.54 18.18
CA ALA A 57 10.61 -5.52 18.57
C ALA A 57 10.13 -4.66 19.74
N ALA A 58 8.88 -4.19 19.73
CA ALA A 58 8.29 -3.43 20.84
C ALA A 58 8.30 -4.22 22.15
N ARG A 59 7.97 -5.52 22.12
CA ARG A 59 8.07 -6.41 23.30
C ARG A 59 9.50 -6.61 23.78
N ALA A 60 10.46 -6.69 22.86
CA ALA A 60 11.88 -6.75 23.24
C ALA A 60 12.33 -5.46 23.92
N LEU A 61 11.90 -4.30 23.41
CA LEU A 61 12.17 -2.99 24.02
C LEU A 61 11.52 -2.88 25.39
N GLU A 62 10.27 -3.30 25.57
CA GLU A 62 9.60 -3.35 26.88
C GLU A 62 10.45 -4.08 27.92
N ALA A 63 10.94 -5.28 27.58
CA ALA A 63 11.76 -6.07 28.48
C ALA A 63 13.10 -5.41 28.84
N VAL A 64 13.70 -4.67 27.90
CA VAL A 64 15.00 -4.02 28.10
C VAL A 64 14.85 -2.68 28.84
N HIS A 65 13.86 -1.88 28.47
CA HIS A 65 13.51 -0.62 29.12
C HIS A 65 13.13 -0.83 30.59
N ALA A 66 12.45 -1.95 30.93
CA ALA A 66 12.17 -2.34 32.30
C ALA A 66 13.43 -2.57 33.17
N ARG A 67 14.60 -2.73 32.55
CA ARG A 67 15.91 -2.85 33.20
C ARG A 67 16.72 -1.55 33.16
N GLY A 68 16.12 -0.45 32.71
CA GLY A 68 16.78 0.86 32.58
C GLY A 68 17.79 0.94 31.42
N ILE A 69 17.75 -0.01 30.48
CA ILE A 69 18.66 -0.04 29.34
C ILE A 69 17.93 0.53 28.11
N LEU A 70 18.60 1.38 27.33
CA LEU A 70 18.12 1.89 26.04
C LEU A 70 18.86 1.18 24.90
N HIS A 71 18.19 0.92 23.78
CA HIS A 71 18.80 0.28 22.62
C HIS A 71 19.69 1.24 21.82
N ARG A 72 19.20 2.46 21.56
CA ARG A 72 19.91 3.59 20.91
C ARG A 72 20.30 3.43 19.44
N ASP A 73 20.31 2.21 18.90
CA ASP A 73 20.65 1.95 17.49
C ASP A 73 19.61 1.05 16.79
N ILE A 74 18.32 1.39 16.92
CA ILE A 74 17.26 0.64 16.24
C ILE A 74 17.25 1.00 14.76
N LYS A 75 17.47 0.00 13.91
CA LYS A 75 17.50 0.11 12.45
C LYS A 75 17.29 -1.28 11.81
N PRO A 76 16.95 -1.38 10.51
CA PRO A 76 16.60 -2.65 9.89
C PRO A 76 17.69 -3.73 9.96
N SER A 77 18.97 -3.36 9.98
CA SER A 77 20.07 -4.33 10.11
C SER A 77 20.14 -5.00 11.48
N ASN A 78 19.58 -4.35 12.50
CA ASN A 78 19.61 -4.80 13.90
C ASN A 78 18.32 -5.55 14.30
N LEU A 79 17.39 -5.72 13.36
CA LEU A 79 16.22 -6.59 13.51
C LEU A 79 16.49 -7.89 12.73
N LEU A 80 16.90 -8.93 13.44
CA LEU A 80 17.17 -10.24 12.87
C LEU A 80 15.90 -11.06 12.74
N LEU A 81 15.76 -11.75 11.62
CA LEU A 81 14.66 -12.64 11.31
C LEU A 81 15.11 -14.08 11.57
N VAL A 82 14.27 -14.84 12.25
CA VAL A 82 14.47 -16.27 12.46
C VAL A 82 13.41 -17.01 11.66
N LYS A 83 13.86 -17.88 10.75
CA LYS A 83 12.95 -18.77 10.02
C LYS A 83 12.49 -19.82 11.02
N ARG A 84 11.19 -19.87 11.30
CA ARG A 84 10.58 -21.03 11.92
C ARG A 84 9.65 -21.68 10.94
N ASP A 85 9.91 -22.95 10.68
CA ASP A 85 8.97 -23.80 9.97
C ASP A 85 7.74 -24.00 10.88
N ARG A 86 6.57 -23.60 10.38
CA ARG A 86 5.20 -23.68 10.96
C ARG A 86 4.70 -22.52 11.83
N GLU A 87 5.53 -21.71 12.46
CA GLU A 87 5.07 -20.60 13.33
C GLU A 87 5.18 -19.20 12.70
N GLY A 88 5.78 -19.12 11.51
CA GLY A 88 6.06 -17.86 10.82
C GLY A 88 7.36 -17.20 11.27
N ILE A 89 7.67 -16.05 10.66
CA ILE A 89 8.90 -15.29 10.92
C ILE A 89 8.82 -14.64 12.30
N ARG A 90 9.83 -14.90 13.15
CA ARG A 90 10.04 -14.16 14.40
C ARG A 90 11.15 -13.13 14.20
N ALA A 91 11.00 -11.97 14.83
CA ALA A 91 12.05 -10.96 14.88
C ALA A 91 12.76 -10.97 16.24
N LYS A 92 14.08 -10.78 16.21
CA LYS A 92 14.94 -10.56 17.39
C LYS A 92 15.68 -9.25 17.23
N LEU A 93 15.73 -8.48 18.31
CA LEU A 93 16.53 -7.26 18.37
C LEU A 93 17.96 -7.64 18.78
N THR A 94 18.95 -7.17 18.02
CA THR A 94 20.39 -7.39 18.28
C THR A 94 21.11 -6.06 18.39
N ASP A 95 22.36 -6.09 18.85
CA ASP A 95 23.30 -4.97 18.79
C ASP A 95 22.80 -3.74 19.57
N PHE A 96 22.56 -3.96 20.86
CA PHE A 96 22.37 -2.86 21.82
C PHE A 96 23.55 -1.92 21.74
N GLY A 97 23.29 -0.67 21.34
CA GLY A 97 24.33 0.29 21.00
C GLY A 97 25.23 0.59 22.20
N LEU A 98 26.43 0.01 22.22
CA LEU A 98 27.60 0.57 22.93
C LEU A 98 28.13 1.83 22.22
N SER A 99 27.62 2.09 21.01
CA SER A 99 28.04 3.17 20.11
C SER A 99 27.33 4.48 20.46
N ARG A 100 28.09 5.54 20.72
CA ARG A 100 27.58 6.92 20.74
C ARG A 100 27.22 7.30 19.30
N VAL A 101 26.06 7.91 19.06
CA VAL A 101 25.75 8.51 17.75
C VAL A 101 26.74 9.66 17.55
N VAL A 102 27.71 9.45 16.66
CA VAL A 102 28.65 10.50 16.25
C VAL A 102 28.22 10.92 14.85
N VAL A 103 27.71 12.14 14.74
CA VAL A 103 27.55 12.80 13.43
C VAL A 103 28.93 13.29 13.02
N ASP A 104 29.73 12.38 12.46
CA ASP A 104 31.04 12.71 11.93
C ASP A 104 30.87 13.32 10.53
N ARG A 105 30.93 14.65 10.44
CA ARG A 105 30.78 15.41 9.18
C ARG A 105 31.85 15.02 8.14
N GLU A 106 32.96 14.41 8.54
CA GLU A 106 34.05 13.99 7.65
C GLU A 106 33.90 12.53 7.16
N LYS A 107 33.16 11.68 7.88
CA LYS A 107 32.92 10.26 7.50
C LYS A 107 31.57 9.99 6.83
N GLY A 108 30.76 11.03 6.64
CA GLY A 108 29.44 10.94 6.02
C GLY A 108 28.34 10.51 6.99
N ILE A 109 27.10 10.42 6.49
CA ILE A 109 25.97 9.89 7.25
C ILE A 109 26.26 8.43 7.64
N THR A 110 26.21 8.12 8.93
CA THR A 110 25.98 6.72 9.35
C THR A 110 24.51 6.39 9.07
N GLY A 111 24.23 5.23 8.45
CA GLY A 111 22.85 4.84 8.09
C GLY A 111 21.84 4.88 9.25
N SER A 112 22.32 4.94 10.49
CA SER A 112 21.51 5.18 11.69
C SER A 112 20.76 6.52 11.67
N ILE A 113 21.24 7.58 10.99
CA ILE A 113 20.58 8.90 10.98
C ILE A 113 19.13 8.85 10.46
N LEU A 114 18.84 7.89 9.56
CA LEU A 114 17.53 7.68 8.94
C LEU A 114 16.45 7.25 9.92
N TYR A 115 16.85 6.85 11.13
CA TYR A 115 15.97 6.35 12.19
C TYR A 115 16.12 7.15 13.48
N THR A 116 17.02 8.14 13.51
CA THR A 116 17.36 8.86 14.74
C THR A 116 16.23 9.81 15.19
N ALA A 117 15.93 9.78 16.48
CA ALA A 117 14.92 10.64 17.08
C ALA A 117 15.36 12.13 17.12
N PRO A 118 14.41 13.09 17.05
CA PRO A 118 14.70 14.52 17.06
C PRO A 118 15.58 14.98 18.23
N GLU A 119 15.30 14.51 19.44
CA GLU A 119 16.03 14.83 20.67
C GLU A 119 17.49 14.35 20.60
N VAL A 120 17.74 13.18 20.01
CA VAL A 120 19.10 12.66 19.82
C VAL A 120 19.89 13.51 18.82
N LEU A 121 19.22 14.00 17.75
CA LEU A 121 19.84 14.92 16.78
C LEU A 121 20.14 16.29 17.38
N ARG A 122 19.41 16.71 18.42
CA ARG A 122 19.66 17.94 19.19
C ARG A 122 20.68 17.75 20.32
N GLU A 123 21.24 16.54 20.45
CA GLU A 123 22.13 16.17 21.56
C GLU A 123 21.46 16.28 22.95
N GLU A 124 20.13 16.20 22.99
CA GLU A 124 19.36 16.09 24.22
C GLU A 124 19.42 14.64 24.76
N PRO A 125 19.26 14.43 26.08
CA PRO A 125 19.32 13.08 26.66
C PRO A 125 18.20 12.18 26.10
N PRO A 126 18.53 11.03 25.45
CA PRO A 126 17.52 10.10 24.98
C PRO A 126 16.87 9.35 26.14
N ASP A 127 15.61 8.96 25.93
CA ASP A 127 14.87 8.06 26.80
C ASP A 127 14.25 6.89 26.01
N ALA A 128 13.40 6.10 26.67
CA ALA A 128 12.73 4.96 26.06
C ALA A 128 11.95 5.33 24.77
N ARG A 129 11.45 6.56 24.67
CA ARG A 129 10.64 7.05 23.55
C ARG A 129 11.48 7.42 22.33
N SER A 130 12.79 7.63 22.51
CA SER A 130 13.74 7.73 21.40
C SER A 130 13.84 6.41 20.64
N ASP A 131 13.84 5.28 21.36
CA ASP A 131 13.81 3.95 20.74
C ASP A 131 12.47 3.70 20.01
N LEU A 132 11.35 4.18 20.56
CA LEU A 132 10.03 4.02 19.92
C LEU A 132 9.93 4.82 18.62
N TYR A 133 10.52 6.01 18.56
CA TYR A 133 10.63 6.78 17.32
C TYR A 133 11.39 6.01 16.25
N ALA A 134 12.56 5.47 16.61
CA ALA A 134 13.38 4.69 15.69
C ALA A 134 12.66 3.43 15.19
N LEU A 135 11.92 2.73 16.07
CA LEU A 135 11.07 1.62 15.67
C LEU A 135 9.93 2.07 14.73
N GLY A 136 9.33 3.24 14.97
CA GLY A 136 8.36 3.85 14.06
C GLY A 136 8.94 4.10 12.66
N ALA A 137 10.17 4.61 12.58
CA ALA A 137 10.87 4.84 11.31
C ALA A 137 11.20 3.52 10.59
N VAL A 138 11.59 2.47 11.32
CA VAL A 138 11.80 1.12 10.75
C VAL A 138 10.49 0.54 10.23
N LEU A 139 9.39 0.66 10.98
CA LEU A 139 8.06 0.21 10.55
C LEU A 139 7.60 0.93 9.28
N TYR A 140 7.84 2.24 9.21
CA TYR A 140 7.58 3.04 8.02
C TYR A 140 8.31 2.50 6.80
N GLU A 141 9.61 2.21 6.94
CA GLU A 141 10.40 1.64 5.85
C GLU A 141 9.96 0.24 5.46
N MET A 142 9.65 -0.63 6.43
CA MET A 142 9.09 -1.96 6.15
C MET A 142 7.82 -1.89 5.29
N LEU A 143 6.96 -0.91 5.51
CA LEU A 143 5.68 -0.79 4.79
C LEU A 143 5.78 -0.06 3.45
N THR A 144 6.71 0.89 3.32
CA THR A 144 6.78 1.77 2.14
C THR A 144 7.99 1.49 1.24
N GLY A 145 8.95 0.72 1.74
CA GLY A 145 10.22 0.41 1.09
C GLY A 145 11.25 1.54 1.13
N ARG A 146 10.98 2.61 1.89
CA ARG A 146 11.92 3.71 2.13
C ARG A 146 11.70 4.31 3.53
N PRO A 147 12.73 4.84 4.20
CA PRO A 147 12.55 5.51 5.49
C PRO A 147 11.66 6.77 5.34
N PRO A 148 11.12 7.30 6.46
CA PRO A 148 10.23 8.48 6.43
C PRO A 148 10.88 9.69 5.75
N PHE A 149 12.19 9.86 5.94
CA PHE A 149 13.00 10.89 5.29
C PHE A 149 14.18 10.22 4.55
N PRO A 150 14.05 9.95 3.24
CA PRO A 150 15.03 9.17 2.49
C PRO A 150 16.30 9.94 2.14
N TYR A 151 17.41 9.22 2.13
CA TYR A 151 18.72 9.70 1.67
C TYR A 151 19.13 8.95 0.41
N ARG A 152 19.45 9.66 -0.69
CA ARG A 152 19.82 9.07 -1.98
C ARG A 152 21.34 9.07 -2.23
N GLY A 153 22.15 9.27 -1.18
CA GLY A 153 23.61 9.21 -1.27
C GLY A 153 24.30 10.52 -1.63
N LYS A 154 23.55 11.63 -1.71
CA LYS A 154 24.08 12.95 -2.08
C LYS A 154 24.36 13.80 -0.84
N PRO A 155 25.60 14.26 -0.58
CA PRO A 155 25.94 15.02 0.63
C PRO A 155 25.05 16.25 0.91
N GLU A 156 24.51 16.88 -0.13
CA GLU A 156 23.58 18.01 -0.02
C GLU A 156 22.19 17.63 0.56
N GLU A 157 21.79 16.36 0.49
CA GLU A 157 20.51 15.86 1.03
C GLU A 157 20.57 15.63 2.55
N ILE A 158 21.77 15.60 3.15
CA ILE A 158 21.95 15.37 4.59
C ILE A 158 21.15 16.38 5.41
N GLY A 159 21.18 17.66 5.01
CA GLY A 159 20.42 18.72 5.67
C GLY A 159 18.92 18.51 5.58
N GLN A 160 18.41 17.96 4.47
CA GLN A 160 16.98 17.68 4.28
C GLN A 160 16.52 16.52 5.15
N VAL A 161 17.32 15.46 5.26
CA VAL A 161 17.02 14.32 6.16
C VAL A 161 16.97 14.80 7.61
N LEU A 162 17.99 15.55 8.06
CA LEU A 162 18.01 16.14 9.40
C LEU A 162 16.81 17.04 9.66
N TRP A 163 16.50 17.92 8.71
CA TRP A 163 15.34 18.81 8.80
C TRP A 163 14.03 18.03 8.88
N GLY A 164 13.87 16.98 8.08
CA GLY A 164 12.72 16.09 8.11
C GLY A 164 12.51 15.47 9.48
N HIS A 165 13.56 14.88 10.06
CA HIS A 165 13.51 14.35 11.42
C HIS A 165 13.19 15.44 12.45
N LEU A 166 13.73 16.65 12.32
CA LEU A 166 13.58 17.72 13.32
C LEU A 166 12.26 18.49 13.24
N LYS A 167 11.65 18.61 12.06
CA LYS A 167 10.60 19.62 11.77
C LYS A 167 9.45 19.13 10.89
N GLU A 168 9.65 18.18 9.98
CA GLU A 168 8.60 17.80 9.03
C GLU A 168 7.77 16.61 9.53
N GLU A 169 6.47 16.66 9.29
CA GLU A 169 5.61 15.48 9.47
C GLU A 169 5.77 14.54 8.27
N PRO A 170 6.06 13.25 8.47
CA PRO A 170 6.16 12.31 7.37
C PRO A 170 4.80 12.09 6.72
N ALA A 171 4.79 11.81 5.41
CA ALA A 171 3.56 11.37 4.73
C ALA A 171 3.02 10.09 5.40
N PRO A 172 1.70 9.84 5.42
CA PRO A 172 1.19 8.58 5.92
C PRO A 172 1.70 7.41 5.06
N PRO A 173 2.08 6.25 5.63
CA PRO A 173 2.46 5.07 4.86
C PRO A 173 1.46 4.68 3.77
N SER A 174 0.15 4.83 4.03
CA SER A 174 -0.92 4.56 3.05
C SER A 174 -0.85 5.39 1.77
N ALA A 175 -0.27 6.59 1.82
CA ALA A 175 -0.06 7.42 0.62
C ALA A 175 0.98 6.82 -0.34
N LEU A 176 1.87 5.94 0.15
CA LEU A 176 2.90 5.28 -0.65
C LEU A 176 2.61 3.80 -0.87
N ASN A 177 1.86 3.20 0.04
CA ASN A 177 1.42 1.82 -0.03
C ASN A 177 -0.10 1.75 0.25
N PRO A 178 -0.94 1.73 -0.79
CA PRO A 178 -2.40 1.67 -0.65
C PRO A 178 -2.90 0.47 0.17
N ASP A 179 -2.09 -0.58 0.32
CA ASP A 179 -2.43 -1.76 1.12
C ASP A 179 -2.37 -1.49 2.63
N VAL A 180 -1.91 -0.31 3.06
CA VAL A 180 -1.82 0.07 4.47
C VAL A 180 -3.12 0.75 4.93
N SER A 181 -3.77 0.15 5.93
CA SER A 181 -5.00 0.73 6.49
C SER A 181 -4.72 1.99 7.34
N PRO A 182 -5.69 2.91 7.49
CA PRO A 182 -5.57 4.10 8.34
C PRO A 182 -5.22 3.81 9.81
N ALA A 183 -5.57 2.64 10.34
CA ALA A 183 -5.22 2.24 11.70
C ALA A 183 -3.71 2.07 11.88
N VAL A 184 -3.03 1.58 10.86
CA VAL A 184 -1.57 1.37 10.86
C VAL A 184 -0.86 2.71 10.71
N ASP A 185 -1.36 3.61 9.85
CA ASP A 185 -0.85 4.98 9.74
C ASP A 185 -0.83 5.68 11.10
N ARG A 186 -1.95 5.61 11.85
CA ARG A 186 -2.04 6.23 13.17
C ARG A 186 -0.96 5.76 14.14
N VAL A 187 -0.62 4.47 14.12
CA VAL A 187 0.42 3.92 15.00
C VAL A 187 1.79 4.47 14.62
N ILE A 188 2.12 4.42 13.34
CA ILE A 188 3.44 4.83 12.85
C ILE A 188 3.63 6.34 13.00
N LEU A 189 2.64 7.13 12.61
CA LEU A 189 2.70 8.58 12.73
C LEU A 189 2.75 9.03 14.20
N LYS A 190 2.06 8.34 15.11
CA LYS A 190 2.18 8.62 16.55
C LYS A 190 3.60 8.34 17.07
N ALA A 191 4.22 7.23 16.65
CA ALA A 191 5.60 6.94 17.02
C ALA A 191 6.59 7.98 16.46
N LEU A 192 6.30 8.55 15.29
CA LEU A 192 7.13 9.55 14.59
C LEU A 192 6.86 11.01 15.00
N ARG A 193 6.04 11.26 16.03
CA ARG A 193 5.84 12.61 16.57
C ARG A 193 7.15 13.22 17.03
N LYS A 194 7.30 14.52 16.82
CA LYS A 194 8.57 15.21 17.09
C LYS A 194 8.80 15.39 18.58
N ASP A 195 7.75 15.77 19.29
CA ASP A 195 7.75 15.83 20.74
C ASP A 195 7.64 14.40 21.32
N PRO A 196 8.60 13.96 22.16
CA PRO A 196 8.50 12.68 22.87
C PRO A 196 7.23 12.52 23.71
N ASP A 197 6.66 13.60 24.25
CA ASP A 197 5.43 13.56 25.08
C ASP A 197 4.17 13.24 24.25
N GLU A 198 4.21 13.46 22.93
CA GLU A 198 3.12 13.13 22.01
C GLU A 198 3.18 11.68 21.47
N ARG A 199 4.28 10.97 21.75
CA ARG A 199 4.49 9.58 21.31
C ARG A 199 3.76 8.58 22.22
N TYR A 200 4.10 7.32 22.09
CA TYR A 200 3.73 6.30 23.06
C TYR A 200 4.49 6.53 24.37
N LEU A 201 3.78 6.40 25.49
CA LEU A 201 4.36 6.54 26.83
C LEU A 201 5.54 5.56 27.04
N ASP A 202 5.34 4.32 26.62
CA ASP A 202 6.32 3.25 26.73
C ASP A 202 6.16 2.20 25.61
N ALA A 203 7.08 1.24 25.58
CA ALA A 203 7.08 0.17 24.59
C ALA A 203 5.84 -0.76 24.71
N ARG A 204 5.27 -0.91 25.91
CA ARG A 204 4.05 -1.70 26.14
C ARG A 204 2.84 -1.06 25.46
N ALA A 205 2.68 0.25 25.60
CA ALA A 205 1.63 1.02 24.96
C ALA A 205 1.75 0.95 23.42
N MET A 206 2.96 1.03 22.88
CA MET A 206 3.20 0.85 21.45
C MET A 206 2.87 -0.58 20.99
N ALA A 207 3.26 -1.61 21.76
CA ALA A 207 2.93 -3.00 21.46
C ALA A 207 1.42 -3.25 21.44
N GLN A 208 0.67 -2.73 22.41
CA GLN A 208 -0.80 -2.81 22.44
C GLN A 208 -1.41 -2.13 21.21
N ALA A 209 -0.94 -0.93 20.85
CA ALA A 209 -1.42 -0.22 19.68
C ALA A 209 -1.13 -0.98 18.37
N LEU A 210 0.02 -1.66 18.26
CA LEU A 210 0.33 -2.53 17.13
C LEU A 210 -0.61 -3.73 17.03
N GLU A 211 -0.96 -4.37 18.16
CA GLU A 211 -1.93 -5.48 18.18
C GLU A 211 -3.33 -5.04 17.76
N GLU A 212 -3.78 -3.89 18.26
CA GLU A 212 -5.05 -3.29 17.86
C GLU A 212 -5.06 -2.92 16.37
N ALA A 213 -3.97 -2.31 15.88
CA ALA A 213 -3.81 -2.00 14.47
C ALA A 213 -3.80 -3.25 13.59
N MET A 214 -3.21 -4.37 14.02
CA MET A 214 -3.26 -5.64 13.30
C MET A 214 -4.69 -6.17 13.17
N LYS A 215 -5.49 -6.11 14.24
CA LYS A 215 -6.91 -6.53 14.21
C LYS A 215 -7.72 -5.62 13.30
N ALA A 216 -7.54 -4.31 13.45
CA ALA A 216 -8.22 -3.31 12.63
C ALA A 216 -7.85 -3.42 11.14
N HIS A 217 -6.59 -3.74 10.84
CA HIS A 217 -6.10 -3.94 9.47
C HIS A 217 -6.75 -5.16 8.82
N ARG A 218 -6.87 -6.30 9.54
CA ARG A 218 -7.59 -7.48 9.03
C ARG A 218 -9.05 -7.18 8.75
N ALA A 219 -9.73 -6.54 9.69
CA ALA A 219 -11.13 -6.15 9.50
C ALA A 219 -11.31 -5.13 8.35
N TRP A 220 -10.30 -4.30 8.08
CA TRP A 220 -10.31 -3.40 6.93
C TRP A 220 -10.16 -4.17 5.60
N GLN A 221 -9.21 -5.11 5.52
CA GLN A 221 -9.04 -5.99 4.36
C GLN A 221 -10.31 -6.79 4.06
N GLU A 222 -10.90 -7.43 5.07
CA GLU A 222 -12.14 -8.20 4.92
C GLU A 222 -13.31 -7.35 4.39
N ARG A 223 -13.41 -6.08 4.81
CA ARG A 223 -14.44 -5.16 4.29
C ARG A 223 -14.19 -4.82 2.82
N VAL A 224 -12.95 -4.57 2.44
CA VAL A 224 -12.58 -4.25 1.05
C VAL A 224 -12.87 -5.46 0.14
N GLU A 225 -12.40 -6.65 0.53
CA GLU A 225 -12.64 -7.89 -0.20
C GLU A 225 -14.15 -8.19 -0.34
N ARG A 226 -14.92 -7.98 0.74
CA ARG A 226 -16.37 -8.16 0.71
C ARG A 226 -17.06 -7.18 -0.24
N ALA A 227 -16.70 -5.90 -0.19
CA ALA A 227 -17.28 -4.90 -1.07
C ALA A 227 -16.93 -5.18 -2.54
N TYR A 228 -15.70 -5.62 -2.81
CA TYR A 228 -15.29 -6.03 -4.15
C TYR A 228 -16.07 -7.26 -4.65
N ALA A 229 -16.22 -8.29 -3.80
CA ALA A 229 -17.00 -9.47 -4.14
C ALA A 229 -18.49 -9.16 -4.39
N GLN A 230 -19.07 -8.21 -3.65
CA GLN A 230 -20.42 -7.71 -3.89
C GLN A 230 -20.52 -6.99 -5.24
N GLY A 231 -19.52 -6.16 -5.59
CA GLY A 231 -19.45 -5.52 -6.89
C GLY A 231 -19.44 -6.51 -8.06
N LEU A 232 -18.66 -7.59 -7.94
CA LEU A 232 -18.63 -8.67 -8.92
C LEU A 232 -19.97 -9.42 -9.04
N GLU A 233 -20.71 -9.59 -7.94
CA GLU A 233 -22.03 -10.23 -7.97
C GLU A 233 -23.06 -9.34 -8.68
N HIS A 234 -23.09 -8.04 -8.37
CA HIS A 234 -23.94 -7.09 -9.08
C HIS A 234 -23.60 -7.02 -10.58
N GLU A 235 -22.30 -7.11 -10.94
CA GLU A 235 -21.84 -7.21 -12.34
C GLU A 235 -22.44 -8.43 -13.05
N ARG A 236 -22.47 -9.59 -12.37
CA ARG A 236 -23.08 -10.83 -12.91
C ARG A 236 -24.59 -10.74 -13.08
N GLN A 237 -25.26 -9.98 -12.22
CA GLN A 237 -26.72 -9.80 -12.24
C GLN A 237 -27.17 -8.70 -13.22
N GLY A 238 -26.23 -7.91 -13.78
CA GLY A 238 -26.54 -6.77 -14.63
C GLY A 238 -26.97 -5.52 -13.84
N GLU A 239 -26.74 -5.50 -12.53
CA GLU A 239 -27.05 -4.40 -11.61
C GLU A 239 -25.88 -3.39 -11.60
N TRP A 240 -25.68 -2.69 -12.72
CA TRP A 240 -24.46 -1.89 -12.93
C TRP A 240 -24.31 -0.71 -11.98
N GLU A 241 -25.42 -0.08 -11.56
CA GLU A 241 -25.38 1.07 -10.63
C GLU A 241 -24.88 0.63 -9.23
N GLU A 242 -25.35 -0.52 -8.77
CA GLU A 242 -24.96 -1.17 -7.52
C GLU A 242 -23.51 -1.66 -7.58
N ALA A 243 -23.10 -2.24 -8.71
CA ALA A 243 -21.70 -2.65 -8.95
C ALA A 243 -20.75 -1.45 -8.88
N ILE A 244 -21.11 -0.33 -9.53
CA ILE A 244 -20.35 0.93 -9.48
C ILE A 244 -20.21 1.43 -8.04
N ALA A 245 -21.31 1.46 -7.28
CA ALA A 245 -21.28 1.90 -5.87
C ALA A 245 -20.33 1.04 -5.02
N CYS A 246 -20.33 -0.26 -5.24
CA CYS A 246 -19.43 -1.21 -4.56
C CYS A 246 -17.96 -0.95 -4.93
N TYR A 247 -17.64 -0.78 -6.22
CA TYR A 247 -16.26 -0.48 -6.65
C TYR A 247 -15.79 0.89 -6.18
N GLU A 248 -16.64 1.92 -6.17
CA GLU A 248 -16.31 3.24 -5.62
C GLU A 248 -16.07 3.18 -4.11
N GLN A 249 -16.79 2.33 -3.37
CA GLN A 249 -16.52 2.08 -1.96
C GLN A 249 -15.14 1.45 -1.77
N VAL A 250 -14.81 0.42 -2.56
CA VAL A 250 -13.48 -0.22 -2.53
C VAL A 250 -12.38 0.80 -2.78
N LEU A 251 -12.52 1.65 -3.80
CA LEU A 251 -11.49 2.65 -4.15
C LEU A 251 -11.42 3.82 -3.16
N ARG A 252 -12.48 4.09 -2.41
CA ARG A 252 -12.43 5.04 -1.30
C ARG A 252 -11.57 4.51 -0.15
N ASP A 253 -11.72 3.22 0.14
CA ASP A 253 -10.98 2.56 1.22
C ASP A 253 -9.53 2.23 0.79
N GLN A 254 -9.34 1.72 -0.43
CA GLN A 254 -8.07 1.31 -1.03
C GLN A 254 -7.95 1.85 -2.48
N PRO A 255 -7.49 3.11 -2.67
CA PRO A 255 -7.41 3.74 -4.00
C PRO A 255 -6.57 3.01 -5.03
N GLY A 256 -5.60 2.19 -4.59
CA GLY A 256 -4.69 1.42 -5.44
C GLY A 256 -5.22 0.05 -5.88
N HIS A 257 -6.46 -0.30 -5.60
CA HIS A 257 -7.02 -1.61 -5.94
C HIS A 257 -7.29 -1.73 -7.44
N SER A 258 -6.37 -2.36 -8.19
CA SER A 258 -6.41 -2.46 -9.65
C SER A 258 -7.68 -3.10 -10.20
N GLU A 259 -8.11 -4.23 -9.64
CA GLU A 259 -9.27 -4.95 -10.17
C GLU A 259 -10.57 -4.18 -9.96
N ALA A 260 -10.68 -3.39 -8.88
CA ALA A 260 -11.82 -2.52 -8.64
C ALA A 260 -11.82 -1.30 -9.56
N GLN A 261 -10.65 -0.75 -9.92
CA GLN A 261 -10.55 0.32 -10.93
C GLN A 261 -11.03 -0.17 -12.30
N GLU A 262 -10.59 -1.37 -12.70
CA GLU A 262 -11.02 -2.00 -13.94
C GLU A 262 -12.51 -2.35 -13.92
N GLY A 263 -13.00 -2.92 -12.80
CA GLY A 263 -14.42 -3.20 -12.59
C GLY A 263 -15.28 -1.96 -12.69
N LEU A 264 -14.88 -0.87 -12.03
CA LEU A 264 -15.58 0.41 -12.08
C LEU A 264 -15.66 0.95 -13.51
N LYS A 265 -14.56 0.89 -14.26
CA LYS A 265 -14.53 1.34 -15.65
C LYS A 265 -15.50 0.52 -16.50
N ARG A 266 -15.43 -0.81 -16.44
CA ARG A 266 -16.32 -1.71 -17.19
C ARG A 266 -17.79 -1.47 -16.84
N ALA A 267 -18.11 -1.37 -15.55
CA ALA A 267 -19.49 -1.17 -15.10
C ALA A 267 -20.06 0.19 -15.54
N LYS A 268 -19.25 1.27 -15.51
CA LYS A 268 -19.64 2.58 -16.05
C LYS A 268 -19.90 2.53 -17.54
N GLU A 269 -18.99 1.94 -18.31
CA GLU A 269 -19.17 1.76 -19.75
C GLU A 269 -20.47 0.98 -20.03
N ARG A 270 -20.69 -0.16 -19.36
CA ARG A 270 -21.91 -0.97 -19.53
C ARG A 270 -23.20 -0.21 -19.18
N LEU A 271 -23.21 0.57 -18.11
CA LEU A 271 -24.35 1.38 -17.71
C LEU A 271 -24.66 2.49 -18.74
N ASP A 272 -23.63 3.18 -19.25
CA ASP A 272 -23.81 4.21 -20.26
C ASP A 272 -24.40 3.60 -21.55
N TRP A 273 -23.94 2.41 -21.95
CA TRP A 273 -24.50 1.68 -23.08
C TRP A 273 -25.95 1.29 -22.88
N GLU A 274 -26.30 0.77 -21.70
CA GLU A 274 -27.68 0.40 -21.40
C GLU A 274 -28.61 1.61 -21.42
N ARG A 275 -28.16 2.76 -20.89
CA ARG A 275 -28.89 4.02 -20.96
C ARG A 275 -29.06 4.51 -22.39
N LEU A 276 -28.02 4.39 -23.22
CA LEU A 276 -28.06 4.76 -24.63
C LEU A 276 -29.07 3.90 -25.39
N TYR A 277 -29.02 2.57 -25.20
CA TYR A 277 -29.98 1.64 -25.79
C TYR A 277 -31.41 1.94 -25.33
N ARG A 278 -31.66 2.11 -24.03
CA ARG A 278 -33.00 2.50 -23.54
C ARG A 278 -33.51 3.79 -24.18
N ARG A 279 -32.64 4.79 -24.37
CA ARG A 279 -33.02 6.05 -25.06
C ARG A 279 -33.36 5.81 -26.53
N GLY A 280 -32.57 4.99 -27.22
CA GLY A 280 -32.82 4.59 -28.61
C GLY A 280 -34.15 3.85 -28.76
N VAL A 281 -34.44 2.91 -27.87
CA VAL A 281 -35.72 2.19 -27.83
C VAL A 281 -36.89 3.14 -27.54
N GLN A 282 -36.74 4.10 -26.62
CA GLN A 282 -37.80 5.10 -26.37
C GLN A 282 -38.04 6.04 -27.55
N ALA A 283 -36.99 6.41 -28.30
CA ALA A 283 -37.13 7.18 -29.53
C ALA A 283 -37.86 6.35 -30.60
N TYR A 284 -37.49 5.09 -30.73
CA TYR A 284 -38.11 4.11 -31.61
C TYR A 284 -39.61 3.95 -31.30
N ASP A 285 -39.97 3.69 -30.03
CA ASP A 285 -41.35 3.45 -29.59
C ASP A 285 -42.26 4.68 -29.80
N ARG A 286 -41.68 5.90 -29.79
CA ARG A 286 -42.41 7.15 -30.04
C ARG A 286 -42.43 7.57 -31.51
N GLY A 287 -41.82 6.78 -32.41
CA GLY A 287 -41.75 7.07 -33.84
C GLY A 287 -40.84 8.24 -34.22
N ALA A 288 -39.88 8.59 -33.35
CA ALA A 288 -38.82 9.56 -33.60
C ALA A 288 -37.68 8.87 -34.37
N TRP A 289 -37.96 8.47 -35.62
CA TRP A 289 -37.10 7.54 -36.37
C TRP A 289 -35.68 8.03 -36.61
N GLU A 290 -35.47 9.32 -36.85
CA GLU A 290 -34.14 9.91 -37.06
C GLU A 290 -33.29 9.84 -35.78
N GLU A 291 -33.88 10.17 -34.62
CA GLU A 291 -33.23 10.06 -33.31
C GLU A 291 -32.97 8.59 -32.95
N ALA A 292 -33.93 7.71 -33.22
CA ALA A 292 -33.79 6.27 -32.98
C ALA A 292 -32.68 5.66 -33.84
N GLU A 293 -32.60 6.00 -35.12
CA GLU A 293 -31.53 5.57 -36.03
C GLU A 293 -30.16 6.02 -35.50
N GLU A 294 -30.01 7.31 -35.18
CA GLU A 294 -28.73 7.86 -34.71
C GLU A 294 -28.24 7.16 -33.44
N ILE A 295 -29.13 6.96 -32.47
CA ILE A 295 -28.78 6.35 -31.18
C ILE A 295 -28.52 4.85 -31.31
N LEU A 296 -29.41 4.11 -31.98
CA LEU A 296 -29.26 2.66 -32.13
C LEU A 296 -28.06 2.30 -33.01
N ALA A 297 -27.69 3.15 -33.98
CA ALA A 297 -26.46 2.99 -34.74
C ALA A 297 -25.22 3.04 -33.86
N GLN A 298 -25.20 3.91 -32.83
CA GLN A 298 -24.11 3.97 -31.86
C GLN A 298 -24.05 2.71 -30.99
N VAL A 299 -25.20 2.17 -30.58
CA VAL A 299 -25.28 0.93 -29.79
C VAL A 299 -24.75 -0.26 -30.60
N VAL A 300 -25.23 -0.44 -31.83
CA VAL A 300 -24.85 -1.55 -32.72
C VAL A 300 -23.37 -1.46 -33.16
N ALA A 301 -22.85 -0.24 -33.36
CA ALA A 301 -21.44 -0.04 -33.67
C ALA A 301 -20.51 -0.48 -32.53
N TYR A 302 -21.02 -0.50 -31.29
CA TYR A 302 -20.28 -0.98 -30.13
C TYR A 302 -20.41 -2.49 -29.93
N ASP A 303 -21.64 -3.01 -30.00
CA ASP A 303 -21.95 -4.44 -29.86
C ASP A 303 -23.11 -4.81 -30.80
N GLU A 304 -22.79 -5.52 -31.87
CA GLU A 304 -23.75 -5.88 -32.91
C GLU A 304 -24.84 -6.85 -32.39
N ASP A 305 -24.50 -7.67 -31.40
CA ASP A 305 -25.40 -8.67 -30.80
C ASP A 305 -26.05 -8.17 -29.49
N TYR A 306 -25.97 -6.86 -29.21
CA TYR A 306 -26.55 -6.31 -28.00
C TYR A 306 -28.06 -6.61 -27.90
N ALA A 307 -28.48 -7.09 -26.73
CA ALA A 307 -29.83 -7.60 -26.47
C ALA A 307 -30.26 -8.73 -27.43
N GLY A 308 -29.33 -9.59 -27.88
CA GLY A 308 -29.60 -10.70 -28.78
C GLY A 308 -29.97 -10.25 -30.19
N GLY A 309 -29.39 -9.15 -30.65
CA GLY A 309 -29.64 -8.56 -31.97
C GLY A 309 -30.90 -7.69 -32.08
N ASP A 310 -31.63 -7.45 -30.98
CA ASP A 310 -32.80 -6.57 -30.99
C ASP A 310 -32.43 -5.13 -31.36
N ALA A 311 -31.29 -4.62 -30.88
CA ALA A 311 -30.80 -3.28 -31.23
C ALA A 311 -30.57 -3.13 -32.74
N ALA A 312 -29.98 -4.13 -33.39
CA ALA A 312 -29.75 -4.15 -34.83
C ALA A 312 -31.07 -4.21 -35.62
N THR A 313 -32.01 -5.05 -35.16
CA THR A 313 -33.34 -5.16 -35.77
C THR A 313 -34.09 -3.83 -35.73
N LYS A 314 -34.12 -3.16 -34.57
CA LYS A 314 -34.76 -1.85 -34.41
C LYS A 314 -34.08 -0.75 -35.23
N LEU A 315 -32.76 -0.81 -35.37
CA LEU A 315 -32.00 0.11 -36.21
C LEU A 315 -32.38 -0.01 -37.70
N GLU A 316 -32.46 -1.23 -38.22
CA GLU A 316 -32.88 -1.45 -39.61
C GLU A 316 -34.29 -0.91 -39.88
N GLU A 317 -35.22 -1.14 -38.96
CA GLU A 317 -36.57 -0.62 -39.08
C GLU A 317 -36.61 0.91 -39.01
N ALA A 318 -35.87 1.52 -38.09
CA ALA A 318 -35.75 2.98 -38.01
C ALA A 318 -35.23 3.58 -39.33
N ARG A 319 -34.17 3.00 -39.92
CA ARG A 319 -33.64 3.42 -41.23
C ARG A 319 -34.68 3.38 -42.34
N ARG A 320 -35.44 2.28 -42.43
CA ARG A 320 -36.51 2.15 -43.44
C ARG A 320 -37.58 3.23 -43.26
N GLN A 321 -37.94 3.56 -42.02
CA GLN A 321 -38.93 4.60 -41.73
C GLN A 321 -38.42 6.00 -42.07
N VAL A 322 -37.14 6.28 -41.83
CA VAL A 322 -36.49 7.55 -42.24
C VAL A 322 -36.50 7.68 -43.76
N GLU A 323 -36.08 6.65 -44.50
CA GLU A 323 -36.12 6.65 -45.97
C GLU A 323 -37.56 6.82 -46.51
N LEU A 324 -38.53 6.11 -45.94
CA LEU A 324 -39.93 6.22 -46.35
C LEU A 324 -40.47 7.65 -46.16
N ARG A 325 -40.17 8.29 -45.02
CA ARG A 325 -40.56 9.69 -44.78
C ARG A 325 -39.91 10.65 -45.78
N ARG A 326 -38.66 10.40 -46.16
CA ARG A 326 -37.96 11.17 -47.19
C ARG A 326 -38.65 11.04 -48.55
N TRP A 327 -38.96 9.83 -48.99
CA TRP A 327 -39.69 9.60 -50.25
C TRP A 327 -41.07 10.26 -50.25
N TYR A 328 -41.82 10.16 -49.15
CA TYR A 328 -43.12 10.85 -49.05
C TYR A 328 -43.00 12.38 -49.16
N LYS A 329 -41.94 12.95 -48.58
CA LYS A 329 -41.69 14.39 -48.67
C LYS A 329 -41.34 14.80 -50.10
N GLU A 330 -40.43 14.08 -50.75
CA GLU A 330 -40.02 14.31 -52.15
C GLU A 330 -41.23 14.14 -53.10
N ALA A 331 -42.01 13.07 -52.95
CA ALA A 331 -43.22 12.85 -53.74
C ALA A 331 -44.25 13.99 -53.59
N ARG A 332 -44.45 14.50 -52.38
CA ARG A 332 -45.35 15.64 -52.10
C ARG A 332 -44.82 16.94 -52.70
N GLU A 333 -43.51 17.15 -52.71
CA GLU A 333 -42.87 18.25 -53.43
C GLU A 333 -43.08 18.13 -54.94
N HIS A 334 -42.96 16.94 -55.52
CA HIS A 334 -43.25 16.71 -56.94
C HIS A 334 -44.74 16.91 -57.27
N GLU A 335 -45.65 16.47 -56.39
CA GLU A 335 -47.09 16.69 -56.50
C GLU A 335 -47.45 18.18 -56.51
N THR A 336 -46.91 18.95 -55.55
CA THR A 336 -47.14 20.41 -55.48
C THR A 336 -46.60 21.19 -56.68
N HIS A 337 -45.65 20.63 -57.43
CA HIS A 337 -45.12 21.22 -58.66
C HIS A 337 -45.71 20.58 -59.94
N GLU A 338 -46.81 19.83 -59.82
CA GLU A 338 -47.52 19.14 -60.92
C GLU A 338 -46.66 18.15 -61.72
N ARG A 339 -45.58 17.62 -61.11
CA ARG A 339 -44.66 16.64 -61.73
C ARG A 339 -45.09 15.20 -61.44
N TRP A 340 -46.28 14.84 -61.90
CA TRP A 340 -46.96 13.57 -61.55
C TRP A 340 -46.16 12.30 -61.85
N SER A 341 -45.39 12.26 -62.94
CA SER A 341 -44.57 11.09 -63.31
C SER A 341 -43.37 10.85 -62.39
N GLN A 342 -43.00 11.84 -61.56
CA GLN A 342 -41.91 11.75 -60.59
C GLN A 342 -42.44 11.57 -59.15
N ALA A 343 -43.73 11.84 -58.93
CA ALA A 343 -44.41 11.67 -57.65
C ALA A 343 -44.93 10.24 -57.44
N VAL A 344 -45.24 9.53 -58.53
CA VAL A 344 -45.55 8.08 -58.56
C VAL A 344 -44.26 7.29 -58.57
#